data_AF-A0A9P1DI68-F1
#
_entry.id   AF-A0A9P1DI68-F1
#
_cell.length_a   1.000
_cell.length_b   1.000
_cell.length_c   1.000
_cell.angle_alpha   90.00
_cell.angle_beta   90.00
_cell.angle_gamma   90.00
#
_symmetry.space_group_name_H-M   'P 1'
#
loop_
_entity.id
_entity.type
_entity.pdbx_description
1 polymer ?
#
loop_
_entity_poly.entity_id
_entity_poly.type
_entity_poly.pdbx_seq_one_letter_code
_entity_poly.pdbx_strand_id
1 'polypeptide(L)'
;MGTPGVYPNKTTENHTLWALDANTGDMIWSFNTPSCTAVGARGGTLEEMCWPLAWSAPVISKDGIVYINWAFGGVTYALRDINKDGLCDLHNPEEVSSFDFGIGHQGGPALAPGMLVVLTCHGPRAILTAAIEQ
;
A
#
# COMPACT_ATOMS: atom_id res chain seq x y z
N MET A 1 -32.50 1.15 4.49
CA MET A 1 -31.43 1.45 5.46
C MET A 1 -31.07 0.17 6.18
N GLY A 2 -30.16 -0.62 5.62
CA GLY A 2 -29.62 -1.80 6.29
C GLY A 2 -28.58 -1.35 7.30
N THR A 3 -28.60 -1.90 8.50
CA THR A 3 -27.53 -1.76 9.50
C THR A 3 -26.18 -2.07 8.84
N PRO A 4 -25.16 -1.20 8.94
CA PRO A 4 -23.82 -1.54 8.49
C PRO A 4 -23.40 -2.82 9.21
N GLY A 5 -23.10 -3.88 8.44
CA GLY A 5 -22.63 -5.13 8.99
C GLY A 5 -21.35 -4.87 9.77
N VAL A 6 -21.45 -4.88 11.09
CA VAL A 6 -20.29 -4.99 11.97
C VAL A 6 -19.74 -6.39 11.72
N TYR A 7 -18.60 -6.50 11.04
CA TYR A 7 -17.89 -7.77 10.94
C TYR A 7 -17.43 -8.15 12.36
N PRO A 8 -17.94 -9.25 12.94
CA PRO A 8 -17.56 -9.68 14.28
C PRO A 8 -16.23 -10.42 14.17
N ASN A 9 -15.16 -9.67 13.86
CA ASN A 9 -13.79 -10.02 14.12
C ASN A 9 -12.96 -8.83 13.65
N LYS A 10 -12.52 -8.00 14.60
CA LYS A 10 -11.38 -7.12 14.39
C LYS A 10 -10.19 -8.05 14.18
N THR A 11 -9.96 -8.49 12.94
CA THR A 11 -8.76 -9.26 12.62
C THR A 11 -7.59 -8.30 12.79
N THR A 12 -6.90 -8.43 13.92
CA THR A 12 -5.54 -7.93 14.09
C THR A 12 -4.59 -8.79 13.25
N GLU A 13 -4.93 -8.98 11.98
CA GLU A 13 -4.05 -9.60 11.02
C GLU A 13 -3.00 -8.55 10.68
N ASN A 14 -1.77 -8.81 11.14
CA ASN A 14 -0.63 -8.04 10.69
C ASN A 14 -0.38 -8.45 9.24
N HIS A 15 -0.65 -7.55 8.29
CA HIS A 15 -0.34 -7.79 6.90
C HIS A 15 1.08 -7.29 6.66
N THR A 16 2.05 -8.18 6.80
CA THR A 16 3.45 -7.83 6.59
C THR A 16 3.82 -7.97 5.12
N LEU A 17 4.49 -6.96 4.57
CA LEU A 17 5.19 -7.04 3.29
C LEU A 17 6.64 -7.44 3.55
N TRP A 18 7.14 -8.41 2.78
CA TRP A 18 8.54 -8.85 2.85
C TRP A 18 9.24 -8.62 1.51
N ALA A 19 10.45 -8.10 1.57
CA ALA A 19 11.40 -8.19 0.47
C ALA A 19 12.37 -9.32 0.76
N LEU A 20 12.53 -10.22 -0.21
CA LEU A 20 13.38 -11.40 -0.09
C LEU A 20 14.48 -11.36 -1.15
N ASP A 21 15.64 -11.91 -0.84
CA ASP A 21 16.65 -12.24 -1.84
C ASP A 21 16.10 -13.34 -2.75
N ALA A 22 16.12 -13.10 -4.07
CA ALA A 22 15.51 -14.01 -5.03
C ALA A 22 16.27 -15.34 -5.18
N ASN A 23 17.55 -15.39 -4.83
CA ASN A 23 18.40 -16.57 -4.94
C ASN A 23 18.34 -17.43 -3.68
N THR A 24 18.32 -16.79 -2.49
CA THR A 24 18.40 -17.49 -1.21
C THR A 24 17.05 -17.59 -0.49
N GLY A 25 16.13 -16.67 -0.76
CA GLY A 25 14.89 -16.50 0.01
C GLY A 25 15.07 -15.79 1.34
N ASP A 26 16.27 -15.29 1.64
CA ASP A 26 16.55 -14.57 2.89
C ASP A 26 15.81 -13.23 2.90
N MET A 27 15.29 -12.84 4.07
CA MET A 27 14.63 -11.55 4.23
C MET A 27 15.66 -10.41 4.13
N ILE A 28 15.40 -9.47 3.23
CA ILE A 28 16.14 -8.22 3.10
C ILE A 28 15.55 -7.20 4.07
N TRP A 29 14.25 -6.95 3.96
CA TRP A 29 13.52 -6.07 4.86
C TRP A 29 12.04 -6.45 4.95
N SER A 30 11.36 -5.88 5.95
CA SER A 30 9.92 -6.04 6.15
C SER A 30 9.23 -4.68 6.34
N PHE A 31 7.93 -4.64 6.08
CA PHE A 31 7.08 -3.50 6.36
C PHE A 31 5.77 -3.99 6.99
N ASN A 32 5.42 -3.47 8.17
CA ASN A 32 4.19 -3.81 8.86
C ASN A 32 3.11 -2.78 8.53
N THR A 33 1.96 -3.24 8.04
CA THR A 33 0.84 -2.33 7.77
C THR A 33 0.23 -1.80 9.06
N PRO A 34 -0.37 -0.60 9.00
CA PRO A 34 -1.40 -0.24 9.96
C PRO A 34 -2.47 -1.31 10.04
N SER A 35 -3.02 -1.51 11.24
CA SER A 35 -4.13 -2.43 11.45
C SER A 35 -5.33 -2.08 10.56
N CYS A 36 -6.05 -3.10 10.09
CA CYS A 36 -7.37 -2.89 9.50
C CYS A 36 -8.33 -2.39 10.57
N THR A 37 -8.77 -1.14 10.46
CA THR A 37 -9.63 -0.50 11.46
C THR A 37 -11.10 -0.53 11.07
N ALA A 38 -11.45 -0.92 9.84
CA ALA A 38 -12.83 -0.91 9.37
C ALA A 38 -13.11 -1.82 8.16
N VAL A 39 -14.39 -1.95 7.84
CA VAL A 39 -14.97 -2.84 6.80
C VAL A 39 -14.63 -2.41 5.37
N GLY A 40 -14.10 -1.21 5.17
CA GLY A 40 -13.61 -0.70 3.90
C GLY A 40 -12.51 0.33 4.14
N ALA A 41 -11.88 0.82 3.08
CA ALA A 41 -10.89 1.88 3.18
C ALA A 41 -11.43 3.04 4.05
N ARG A 42 -10.73 3.34 5.14
CA ARG A 42 -11.10 4.38 6.13
C ARG A 42 -12.53 4.31 6.68
N GLY A 43 -13.14 3.12 6.73
CA GLY A 43 -14.51 2.96 7.22
C GLY A 43 -15.58 3.26 6.18
N GLY A 44 -15.23 3.18 4.90
CA GLY A 44 -16.19 3.15 3.81
C GLY A 44 -17.20 2.01 3.93
N THR A 45 -18.24 2.09 3.09
CA THR A 45 -19.31 1.10 3.03
C THR A 45 -18.86 -0.19 2.37
N LEU A 46 -19.65 -1.25 2.53
CA LEU A 46 -19.43 -2.52 1.83
C LEU A 46 -19.47 -2.42 0.31
N GLU A 47 -20.19 -1.43 -0.19
CA GLU A 47 -20.37 -1.17 -1.62
C GLU A 47 -19.16 -0.43 -2.21
N GLU A 48 -18.43 0.31 -1.36
CA GLU A 48 -17.16 0.99 -1.67
C GLU A 48 -15.92 0.10 -1.40
N MET A 49 -16.13 -1.09 -0.84
CA MET A 49 -15.02 -1.99 -0.54
C MET A 49 -14.43 -2.56 -1.83
N CYS A 50 -13.12 -2.44 -1.94
CA CYS A 50 -12.36 -3.16 -2.94
C CYS A 50 -12.17 -4.62 -2.51
N TRP A 51 -13.03 -5.51 -3.03
CA TRP A 51 -12.99 -6.96 -2.83
C TRP A 51 -12.23 -7.67 -3.95
N PRO A 52 -11.70 -8.88 -3.71
CA PRO A 52 -10.86 -9.27 -2.57
C PRO A 52 -9.44 -8.71 -2.77
N LEU A 53 -8.65 -8.48 -1.72
CA LEU A 53 -7.18 -8.32 -1.69
C LEU A 53 -6.77 -7.18 -0.75
N ALA A 54 -5.82 -7.47 0.13
CA ALA A 54 -5.24 -6.50 1.05
C ALA A 54 -4.19 -5.62 0.33
N TRP A 55 -3.39 -6.24 -0.55
CA TRP A 55 -2.29 -5.63 -1.28
C TRP A 55 -2.45 -5.72 -2.80
N SER A 56 -1.98 -4.70 -3.52
CA SER A 56 -1.75 -4.82 -4.97
C SER A 56 -0.46 -5.60 -5.27
N ALA A 57 -0.27 -5.95 -6.55
CA ALA A 57 1.08 -6.19 -7.05
C ALA A 57 1.93 -4.92 -6.88
N PRO A 58 3.21 -5.03 -6.44
CA PRO A 58 4.10 -3.88 -6.33
C PRO A 58 4.72 -3.51 -7.68
N VAL A 59 5.27 -2.30 -7.76
CA VAL A 59 6.21 -1.89 -8.81
C VAL A 59 7.46 -1.30 -8.14
N ILE A 60 8.63 -1.57 -8.70
CA ILE A 60 9.91 -1.09 -8.19
C ILE A 60 10.55 -0.12 -9.19
N SER A 61 11.03 1.03 -8.70
CA SER A 61 11.76 2.00 -9.51
C SER A 61 13.23 1.60 -9.69
N LYS A 62 13.94 2.24 -10.63
CA LYS A 62 15.36 1.96 -10.91
C LYS A 62 16.28 2.16 -9.70
N ASP A 63 15.90 3.09 -8.83
CA ASP A 63 16.63 3.39 -7.62
C ASP A 63 16.27 2.39 -6.50
N GLY A 64 15.16 1.66 -6.62
CA GLY A 64 14.80 0.59 -5.68
C GLY A 64 13.74 1.01 -4.66
N ILE A 65 12.99 2.08 -4.95
CA ILE A 65 11.78 2.40 -4.20
C ILE A 65 10.68 1.44 -4.66
N VAL A 66 10.04 0.76 -3.70
CA VAL A 66 8.89 -0.10 -3.95
C VAL A 66 7.61 0.68 -3.74
N TYR A 67 6.77 0.74 -4.77
CA TYR A 67 5.44 1.31 -4.70
C TYR A 67 4.40 0.20 -4.61
N ILE A 68 3.48 0.30 -3.66
CA ILE A 68 2.47 -0.73 -3.40
C ILE A 68 1.21 -0.13 -2.77
N ASN A 69 0.04 -0.69 -3.11
CA ASN A 69 -1.25 -0.19 -2.67
C ASN A 69 -1.83 -1.03 -1.54
N TRP A 70 -2.16 -0.36 -0.43
CA TRP A 70 -2.84 -0.93 0.74
C TRP A 70 -4.35 -0.66 0.66
N ALA A 71 -5.11 -1.66 0.22
CA ALA A 71 -6.52 -1.51 -0.11
C ALA A 71 -7.39 -1.20 1.11
N PHE A 72 -7.12 -1.81 2.27
CA PHE A 72 -7.87 -1.55 3.50
C PHE A 72 -7.60 -0.17 4.11
N GLY A 73 -6.46 0.45 3.80
CA GLY A 73 -6.16 1.82 4.21
C GLY A 73 -6.57 2.88 3.19
N GLY A 74 -6.71 2.49 1.92
CA GLY A 74 -6.81 3.43 0.80
C GLY A 74 -5.53 4.27 0.63
N VAL A 75 -4.38 3.64 0.89
CA VAL A 75 -3.07 4.31 0.93
C VAL A 75 -2.12 3.62 -0.05
N THR A 76 -1.39 4.41 -0.82
CA THR A 76 -0.24 3.93 -1.59
C THR A 76 1.03 4.27 -0.84
N TYR A 77 1.91 3.29 -0.65
CA TYR A 77 3.20 3.47 -0.01
C TYR A 77 4.32 3.49 -1.05
N ALA A 78 5.35 4.27 -0.76
CA ALA A 78 6.67 4.21 -1.37
C ALA A 78 7.66 3.81 -0.27
N LEU A 79 8.32 2.67 -0.44
CA LEU A 79 9.10 1.99 0.61
C LEU A 79 10.54 1.77 0.15
N ARG A 80 11.49 2.07 1.02
CA ARG A 80 12.91 1.76 0.83
C ARG A 80 13.62 1.75 2.17
N ASP A 81 14.17 0.60 2.55
CA ASP A 81 15.05 0.50 3.72
C ASP A 81 16.40 1.16 3.38
N ILE A 82 16.56 2.43 3.78
CA ILE A 82 17.74 3.23 3.45
C ILE A 82 18.83 3.05 4.49
N ASN A 83 18.45 2.74 5.73
CA ASN A 83 19.37 2.56 6.84
C ASN A 83 19.92 1.11 6.91
N LYS A 84 19.29 0.17 6.19
CA LYS A 84 19.63 -1.27 6.08
C LYS A 84 19.46 -2.05 7.38
N ASP A 85 18.48 -1.71 8.19
CA ASP A 85 18.17 -2.39 9.45
C ASP A 85 17.20 -3.57 9.28
N GLY A 86 16.68 -3.78 8.07
CA GLY A 86 15.74 -4.85 7.76
C GLY A 86 14.27 -4.50 8.06
N LEU A 87 13.98 -3.24 8.35
CA LEU A 87 12.63 -2.75 8.64
C LEU A 87 12.40 -1.40 7.94
N CYS A 88 11.48 -1.37 6.98
CA CYS A 88 10.88 -0.10 6.58
C CYS A 88 9.92 0.36 7.68
N ASP A 89 10.33 1.32 8.51
CA ASP A 89 9.50 1.83 9.60
C ASP A 89 8.50 2.88 9.08
N LEU A 90 7.20 2.66 9.33
CA LEU A 90 6.14 3.60 8.99
C LEU A 90 6.33 4.99 9.64
N HIS A 91 7.07 5.06 10.74
CA HIS A 91 7.38 6.31 11.45
C HIS A 91 8.65 7.00 10.94
N ASN A 92 9.40 6.38 10.03
CA ASN A 92 10.60 6.93 9.44
C ASN A 92 10.30 7.56 8.06
N PRO A 93 10.25 8.91 7.95
CA PRO A 93 9.93 9.58 6.70
C PRO A 93 11.03 9.47 5.64
N GLU A 94 12.23 9.02 6.00
CA GLU A 94 13.31 8.76 5.02
C GLU A 94 13.12 7.42 4.29
N GLU A 95 12.36 6.50 4.87
CA GLU A 95 12.15 5.14 4.34
C GLU A 95 10.75 4.93 3.76
N VAL A 96 9.77 5.64 4.34
CA VAL A 96 8.37 5.48 3.99
C VAL A 96 7.76 6.82 3.64
N SER A 97 7.26 6.90 2.41
CA SER A 97 6.32 7.94 1.98
C SER A 97 4.97 7.31 1.69
N SER A 98 3.89 8.07 1.87
CA SER A 98 2.54 7.56 1.62
C SER A 98 1.64 8.63 1.03
N PHE A 99 0.68 8.18 0.21
CA PHE A 99 -0.40 9.01 -0.29
C PHE A 99 -1.75 8.35 -0.02
N ASP A 100 -2.65 9.11 0.57
CA ASP A 100 -3.99 8.69 0.91
C ASP A 100 -5.00 9.10 -0.17
N PHE A 101 -5.61 8.12 -0.82
CA PHE A 101 -6.65 8.36 -1.81
C PHE A 101 -8.05 8.41 -1.19
N GLY A 102 -8.19 8.02 0.09
CA GLY A 102 -9.47 7.92 0.78
C GLY A 102 -10.39 6.79 0.26
N ILE A 103 -9.89 5.91 -0.61
CA ILE A 103 -10.65 4.81 -1.21
C ILE A 103 -9.73 3.63 -1.50
N GLY A 104 -10.26 2.41 -1.52
CA GLY A 104 -9.48 1.21 -1.83
C GLY A 104 -8.98 1.17 -3.28
N HIS A 105 -7.74 0.72 -3.46
CA HIS A 105 -7.11 0.46 -4.76
C HIS A 105 -6.26 -0.81 -4.67
N GLN A 106 -6.43 -1.69 -5.65
CA GLN A 106 -5.72 -2.98 -5.76
C GLN A 106 -4.99 -3.16 -7.08
N GLY A 107 -5.33 -2.37 -8.10
CA GLY A 107 -4.58 -2.40 -9.35
C GLY A 107 -3.11 -2.08 -9.06
N GLY A 108 -2.19 -2.86 -9.64
CA GLY A 108 -0.76 -2.59 -9.49
C GLY A 108 -0.45 -1.16 -9.93
N PRO A 109 0.35 -0.39 -9.17
CA PRO A 109 0.78 0.91 -9.63
C PRO A 109 1.61 0.78 -10.91
N ALA A 110 1.56 1.79 -11.77
CA ALA A 110 2.42 1.88 -12.94
C ALA A 110 3.36 3.09 -12.82
N LEU A 111 4.63 2.88 -13.16
CA LEU A 111 5.65 3.91 -13.15
C LEU A 111 5.94 4.41 -14.57
N ALA A 112 6.04 5.73 -14.70
CA ALA A 112 6.62 6.43 -15.84
C ALA A 112 7.56 7.54 -15.32
N PRO A 113 8.44 8.10 -16.16
CA PRO A 113 9.32 9.19 -15.72
C PRO A 113 8.52 10.34 -15.08
N GLY A 114 8.78 10.64 -13.80
CA GLY A 114 8.07 11.67 -13.04
C GLY A 114 6.58 11.40 -12.78
N MET A 115 6.12 10.14 -12.88
CA MET A 115 4.69 9.84 -12.74
C MET A 115 4.45 8.46 -12.12
N LEU A 116 3.46 8.40 -11.22
CA LEU A 116 2.92 7.18 -10.64
C LEU A 116 1.41 7.11 -10.90
N VAL A 117 0.96 6.13 -11.66
CA VAL A 117 -0.46 5.91 -11.92
C VAL A 117 -1.00 4.87 -10.95
N VAL A 118 -2.08 5.22 -10.26
CA VAL A 118 -2.82 4.32 -9.35
C VAL A 118 -4.25 4.19 -9.84
N LEU A 119 -4.80 2.98 -9.80
CA LEU A 119 -6.17 2.71 -10.21
C LEU A 119 -7.01 2.36 -8.99
N THR A 120 -8.06 3.14 -8.74
CA THR A 120 -9.00 2.88 -7.64
C THR A 120 -10.19 2.07 -8.10
N CYS A 121 -10.78 1.34 -7.15
CA CYS A 121 -11.82 0.37 -7.47
C CYS A 121 -13.14 1.04 -7.87
N HIS A 122 -13.30 2.35 -7.58
CA HIS A 122 -14.47 3.15 -7.98
C HIS A 122 -14.10 4.31 -8.91
N GLY A 123 -13.16 4.08 -9.83
CA GLY A 123 -12.75 5.00 -10.90
C GLY A 123 -11.25 5.32 -10.87
N PRO A 124 -10.63 5.70 -12.01
CA PRO A 124 -9.21 6.02 -12.03
C PRO A 124 -8.92 7.33 -11.28
N ARG A 125 -7.88 7.34 -10.43
CA ARG A 125 -7.31 8.56 -9.82
C ARG A 125 -5.81 8.56 -10.08
N ALA A 126 -5.35 9.39 -11.02
CA ALA A 126 -3.92 9.54 -11.29
C ALA A 126 -3.28 10.52 -10.29
N ILE A 127 -2.12 10.18 -9.75
CA ILE A 127 -1.26 11.15 -9.05
C ILE A 127 -0.17 11.60 -10.02
N LEU A 128 0.01 12.90 -10.15
CA LEU A 128 1.26 13.45 -10.67
C LEU A 128 2.22 13.59 -9.48
N THR A 129 3.22 12.73 -9.38
CA THR A 129 4.27 12.92 -8.38
C THR A 129 5.30 13.91 -8.93
N ALA A 130 5.42 15.08 -8.32
CA ALA A 130 6.51 16.00 -8.57
C ALA A 130 7.74 15.58 -7.76
N ALA A 131 8.25 14.35 -7.96
CA ALA A 131 9.49 13.90 -7.32
C ALA A 131 10.02 12.61 -7.97
N ILE A 132 10.43 12.68 -9.23
CA ILE A 132 11.51 11.80 -9.75
C ILE A 132 12.30 12.65 -10.75
N GLU A 133 13.28 13.43 -10.28
CA GLU A 133 14.34 13.94 -11.16
C GLU A 133 15.21 12.76 -11.64
N GLN A 134 15.73 12.93 -12.86
CA GLN A 134 16.29 11.90 -13.73
C GLN A 134 17.54 11.21 -13.17
#